data_AF-A0AA37LH44-F1
#
_entry.id   AF-A0AA37LH44-F1
#
_cell.length_a   1.000
_cell.length_b   1.000
_cell.length_c   1.000
_cell.angle_alpha   90.00
_cell.angle_beta   90.00
_cell.angle_gamma   90.00
#
_symmetry.space_group_name_H-M   'P 1'
#
loop_
_entity.id
_entity.type
_entity.pdbx_description
1 polymer ?
#
loop_
_entity_poly.entity_id
_entity_poly.type
_entity_poly.pdbx_seq_one_letter_code
_entity_poly.pdbx_strand_id
1 'polypeptide(L)'
;MALYLSDNHCRKATDIKRWPLLYRAPVPTWHKGKMVLAGDAAHPVLPHQGQGGAMGLEDGLALGVVMAGAADASDVEKLLDVYEKIRKSRTSIIQLLSNVAKNDSHLVEKELLEFMPKEDIPKTQKEMFIYNFEYDVVEEAIKIMEEFDPSFHLPHDFFEDDSFNMAHVSGELSKMSGFITVETCISVETEESTAQV
;
A
#
# COMPACT_ATOMS: atom_id res chain seq x y z
N MET A 1 -23.44 -17.47 12.48
CA MET A 1 -23.84 -17.83 11.09
C MET A 1 -22.85 -18.85 10.58
N ALA A 2 -23.26 -20.12 10.48
CA ALA A 2 -22.40 -21.23 10.05
C ALA A 2 -22.17 -21.16 8.54
N LEU A 3 -20.90 -21.18 8.11
CA LEU A 3 -20.53 -21.25 6.70
C LEU A 3 -20.80 -22.67 6.21
N TYR A 4 -21.84 -22.86 5.39
CA TYR A 4 -22.06 -24.06 4.59
C TYR A 4 -21.05 -24.08 3.43
N LEU A 5 -19.81 -24.47 3.71
CA LEU A 5 -18.92 -24.98 2.67
C LEU A 5 -19.40 -26.40 2.34
N SER A 6 -19.58 -26.70 1.06
CA SER A 6 -20.00 -28.04 0.65
C SER A 6 -18.96 -29.07 1.11
N ASP A 7 -19.40 -30.07 1.89
CA ASP A 7 -18.59 -31.12 2.55
C ASP A 7 -17.54 -31.81 1.66
N ASN A 8 -17.68 -31.72 0.34
CA ASN A 8 -16.81 -32.40 -0.62
C ASN A 8 -15.42 -31.77 -0.80
N HIS A 9 -15.25 -30.46 -0.61
CA HIS A 9 -13.95 -29.82 -0.78
C HIS A 9 -13.07 -29.93 0.48
N CYS A 10 -13.68 -29.76 1.66
CA CYS A 10 -13.00 -29.89 2.94
C CYS A 10 -12.44 -31.31 3.17
N ARG A 11 -13.12 -32.36 2.69
CA ARG A 11 -12.66 -33.76 2.79
C ARG A 11 -11.33 -34.05 2.08
N LYS A 12 -10.93 -33.25 1.09
CA LYS A 12 -9.66 -33.43 0.36
C LYS A 12 -8.51 -32.62 0.95
N ALA A 13 -8.80 -31.65 1.82
CA ALA A 13 -7.77 -30.82 2.44
C ALA A 13 -7.09 -31.60 3.57
N THR A 14 -5.76 -31.63 3.57
CA THR A 14 -4.97 -32.19 4.68
C THR A 14 -4.84 -31.22 5.85
N ASP A 15 -5.11 -29.93 5.61
CA ASP A 15 -5.08 -28.86 6.60
C ASP A 15 -6.10 -27.77 6.23
N ILE A 16 -6.87 -27.28 7.21
CA ILE A 16 -7.87 -26.22 7.04
C ILE A 16 -7.60 -25.15 8.09
N LYS A 17 -7.22 -23.96 7.61
CA LYS A 17 -6.97 -22.80 8.47
C LYS A 17 -8.11 -21.80 8.37
N ARG A 18 -8.47 -21.21 9.50
CA ARG A 18 -9.44 -20.11 9.58
C ARG A 18 -8.72 -18.86 10.03
N TRP A 19 -8.70 -17.86 9.14
CA TRP A 19 -8.05 -16.57 9.40
C TRP A 19 -9.12 -15.50 9.59
N PRO A 20 -9.17 -14.79 10.73
CA PRO A 20 -10.07 -13.67 10.89
C PRO A 20 -9.69 -12.55 9.92
N LEU A 21 -10.70 -11.93 9.30
CA LEU A 21 -10.52 -10.72 8.53
C LEU A 21 -10.50 -9.53 9.49
N LEU A 22 -9.31 -8.96 9.67
CA LEU A 22 -9.08 -7.81 10.56
C LEU A 22 -8.89 -6.56 9.72
N TYR A 23 -9.38 -5.43 10.24
CA TYR A 23 -9.21 -4.12 9.63
C TYR A 23 -8.98 -3.07 10.71
N ARG A 24 -8.50 -1.89 10.28
CA ARG A 24 -8.28 -0.73 11.14
C ARG A 24 -8.55 0.56 10.37
N ALA A 25 -8.58 1.67 11.09
CA ALA A 25 -8.59 3.00 10.48
C ALA A 25 -7.23 3.32 9.82
N PRO A 26 -7.20 4.25 8.83
CA PRO A 26 -5.97 4.76 8.25
C PRO A 26 -5.01 5.32 9.32
N VAL A 27 -3.70 5.13 9.12
CA VAL A 27 -2.68 5.69 10.03
C VAL A 27 -2.52 7.18 9.76
N PRO A 28 -2.47 8.04 10.80
CA PRO A 28 -2.39 9.48 10.62
C PRO A 28 -1.03 9.99 10.13
N THR A 29 0.02 9.20 10.17
CA THR A 29 1.37 9.57 9.72
C THR A 29 2.08 8.33 9.19
N TRP A 30 2.75 8.46 8.04
CA TRP A 30 3.40 7.35 7.34
C TRP A 30 4.91 7.35 7.51
N HIS A 31 5.52 8.44 7.96
CA HIS A 31 6.97 8.47 8.17
C HIS A 31 7.36 9.20 9.47
N LYS A 32 8.59 8.93 9.91
CA LYS A 32 9.24 9.63 11.02
C LYS A 32 10.75 9.62 10.79
N GLY A 33 11.37 10.78 10.63
CA GLY A 33 12.76 10.84 10.18
C GLY A 33 12.88 10.21 8.79
N LYS A 34 13.80 9.25 8.66
CA LYS A 34 14.06 8.51 7.40
C LYS A 34 13.39 7.14 7.33
N MET A 35 12.44 6.87 8.22
CA MET A 35 11.66 5.63 8.25
C MET A 35 10.27 5.91 7.68
N VAL A 36 9.78 5.01 6.82
CA VAL A 36 8.47 5.12 6.16
C VAL A 36 7.70 3.79 6.21
N LEU A 37 6.38 3.88 6.29
CA LEU A 37 5.44 2.77 6.17
C LEU A 37 4.99 2.62 4.71
N ALA A 38 4.94 1.38 4.23
CA ALA A 38 4.41 1.02 2.91
C ALA A 38 3.69 -0.34 2.97
N GLY A 39 2.84 -0.63 1.99
CA GLY A 39 2.05 -1.86 1.94
C GLY A 39 1.14 -2.06 3.16
N ASP A 40 0.95 -3.30 3.59
CA ASP A 40 0.10 -3.65 4.74
C ASP A 40 0.52 -2.99 6.07
N ALA A 41 1.78 -2.52 6.20
CA ALA A 41 2.19 -1.75 7.36
C ALA A 41 1.48 -0.38 7.40
N ALA A 42 1.29 0.26 6.24
CA ALA A 42 0.61 1.54 6.09
C ALA A 42 -0.91 1.37 5.94
N HIS A 43 -1.36 0.49 5.05
CA HIS A 43 -2.75 0.40 4.58
C HIS A 43 -3.25 -1.04 4.37
N PRO A 44 -3.39 -1.84 5.45
CA PRO A 44 -3.95 -3.18 5.34
C PRO A 44 -5.41 -3.10 4.89
N VAL A 45 -5.77 -3.90 3.88
CA VAL A 45 -7.11 -3.93 3.28
C VAL A 45 -7.70 -5.33 3.31
N LEU A 46 -9.04 -5.40 3.38
CA LEU A 46 -9.72 -6.68 3.24
C LEU A 46 -9.57 -7.20 1.79
N PRO A 47 -9.43 -8.52 1.57
CA PRO A 47 -9.07 -9.10 0.27
C PRO A 47 -10.21 -9.06 -0.77
N HIS A 48 -11.29 -8.33 -0.51
CA HIS A 48 -12.49 -8.28 -1.35
C HIS A 48 -12.24 -7.74 -2.76
N GLN A 49 -11.20 -6.91 -2.94
CA GLN A 49 -10.90 -6.21 -4.19
C GLN A 49 -9.54 -6.59 -4.79
N GLY A 50 -8.74 -7.44 -4.12
CA GLY A 50 -7.39 -7.80 -4.56
C GLY A 50 -6.38 -6.64 -4.60
N GLN A 51 -6.72 -5.49 -4.02
CA GLN A 51 -5.95 -4.25 -4.16
C GLN A 51 -4.73 -4.15 -3.24
N GLY A 52 -4.63 -4.93 -2.15
CA GLY A 52 -3.51 -4.82 -1.21
C GLY A 52 -2.14 -4.98 -1.87
N GLY A 53 -1.98 -5.99 -2.73
CA GLY A 53 -0.73 -6.20 -3.48
C GLY A 53 -0.45 -5.10 -4.51
N ALA A 54 -1.48 -4.65 -5.24
CA ALA A 54 -1.34 -3.58 -6.22
C ALA A 54 -0.93 -2.26 -5.55
N MET A 55 -1.55 -1.89 -4.43
CA MET A 55 -1.19 -0.69 -3.68
C MET A 55 0.24 -0.75 -3.11
N GLY A 56 0.72 -1.94 -2.71
CA GLY A 56 2.12 -2.12 -2.32
C GLY A 56 3.10 -1.91 -3.49
N LEU A 57 2.73 -2.31 -4.71
CA LEU A 57 3.53 -2.01 -5.91
C LEU A 57 3.49 -0.52 -6.24
N GLU A 58 2.32 0.11 -6.16
CA GLU A 58 2.17 1.55 -6.33
C GLU A 58 3.05 2.33 -5.33
N ASP A 59 3.16 1.88 -4.09
CA ASP A 59 4.04 2.49 -3.09
C ASP A 59 5.52 2.42 -3.50
N GLY A 60 5.97 1.26 -3.99
CA GLY A 60 7.34 1.09 -4.47
C GLY A 60 7.67 2.02 -5.64
N LEU A 61 6.74 2.16 -6.60
CA LEU A 61 6.88 3.07 -7.73
C LEU A 61 6.93 4.53 -7.27
N ALA A 62 6.01 4.95 -6.39
CA ALA A 62 5.98 6.31 -5.87
C ALA A 62 7.26 6.64 -5.06
N LEU A 63 7.74 5.72 -4.21
CA LEU A 63 9.01 5.89 -3.51
C LEU A 63 10.18 6.01 -4.48
N GLY A 64 10.22 5.18 -5.52
CA GLY A 64 11.27 5.25 -6.54
C GLY A 64 11.33 6.62 -7.22
N VAL A 65 10.18 7.12 -7.69
CA VAL A 65 10.07 8.45 -8.34
C VAL A 65 10.49 9.57 -7.38
N VAL A 66 9.97 9.55 -6.16
CA VAL A 66 10.27 10.56 -5.13
C VAL A 66 11.76 10.55 -4.77
N MET A 67 12.36 9.37 -4.60
CA MET A 67 13.77 9.24 -4.23
C MET A 67 14.73 9.61 -5.37
N ALA A 68 14.27 9.59 -6.63
CA ALA A 68 15.06 10.13 -7.75
C ALA A 68 15.34 11.64 -7.61
N GLY A 69 14.57 12.35 -6.77
CA GLY A 69 14.79 13.76 -6.44
C GLY A 69 15.78 14.00 -5.30
N ALA A 70 16.34 12.95 -4.67
CA ALA A 70 17.29 13.11 -3.57
C ALA A 70 18.71 13.37 -4.10
N ALA A 71 19.34 14.48 -3.70
CA ALA A 71 20.74 14.72 -3.98
C ALA A 71 21.64 14.10 -2.91
N ASP A 72 21.18 14.11 -1.65
CA ASP A 72 21.86 13.45 -0.54
C ASP A 72 20.89 12.96 0.55
N ALA A 73 21.43 12.28 1.56
CA ALA A 73 20.62 11.65 2.60
C ALA A 73 19.83 12.65 3.47
N SER A 74 20.16 13.93 3.48
CA SER A 74 19.40 14.97 4.20
C SER A 74 18.07 15.30 3.50
N ASP A 75 17.93 14.98 2.22
CA ASP A 75 16.70 15.17 1.44
C ASP A 75 15.63 14.11 1.71
N VAL A 76 16.00 12.98 2.31
CA VAL A 76 15.10 11.83 2.44
C VAL A 76 13.83 12.18 3.24
N GLU A 77 13.96 12.84 4.39
CA GLU A 77 12.80 13.12 5.25
C GLU A 77 11.77 14.02 4.56
N LYS A 78 12.21 15.12 3.91
CA LYS A 78 11.32 16.01 3.15
C LYS A 78 10.67 15.32 1.95
N LEU A 79 11.37 14.38 1.33
CA LEU A 79 10.83 13.61 0.20
C LEU A 79 9.81 12.58 0.67
N LEU A 80 9.97 12.02 1.89
CA LEU A 80 8.97 11.15 2.48
C LEU A 80 7.64 11.89 2.79
N ASP A 81 7.68 13.19 3.07
CA ASP A 81 6.45 14.03 3.13
C ASP A 81 5.71 14.02 1.78
N VAL A 82 6.46 14.10 0.67
CA VAL A 82 5.90 14.08 -0.70
C VAL A 82 5.31 12.70 -1.01
N TYR A 83 6.02 11.63 -0.67
CA TYR A 83 5.49 10.26 -0.78
C TYR A 83 4.18 10.08 -0.01
N GLU A 84 4.11 10.55 1.24
CA GLU A 84 2.87 10.49 2.03
C GLU A 84 1.74 11.26 1.33
N LYS A 85 2.02 12.46 0.78
CA LYS A 85 1.04 13.26 0.01
C LYS A 85 0.51 12.51 -1.23
N ILE A 86 1.37 11.82 -1.97
CA ILE A 86 1.00 11.06 -3.17
C ILE A 86 0.08 9.89 -2.82
N ARG A 87 0.39 9.16 -1.74
CA ARG A 87 -0.18 7.81 -1.51
C ARG A 87 -1.29 7.76 -0.48
N LYS A 88 -1.24 8.59 0.56
CA LYS A 88 -2.09 8.42 1.74
C LYS A 88 -3.57 8.58 1.44
N SER A 89 -3.97 9.59 0.68
CA SER A 89 -5.40 9.82 0.39
C SER A 89 -6.01 8.64 -0.36
N ARG A 90 -5.39 8.22 -1.46
CA ARG A 90 -5.87 7.10 -2.28
C ARG A 90 -5.98 5.79 -1.50
N THR A 91 -4.90 5.40 -0.82
CA THR A 91 -4.86 4.14 -0.08
C THR A 91 -5.82 4.14 1.11
N SER A 92 -6.01 5.28 1.78
CA SER A 92 -6.99 5.43 2.87
C SER A 92 -8.42 5.24 2.37
N ILE A 93 -8.74 5.77 1.19
CA ILE A 93 -10.06 5.59 0.54
C ILE A 93 -10.31 4.11 0.23
N ILE A 94 -9.35 3.44 -0.42
CA ILE A 94 -9.47 2.01 -0.75
C ILE A 94 -9.57 1.18 0.53
N GLN A 95 -8.80 1.51 1.56
CA GLN A 95 -8.87 0.85 2.87
C GLN A 95 -10.25 0.98 3.50
N LEU A 96 -10.78 2.21 3.62
CA LEU A 96 -12.10 2.47 4.20
C LEU A 96 -13.20 1.75 3.43
N LEU A 97 -13.18 1.80 2.10
CA LEU A 97 -14.14 1.11 1.24
C LEU A 97 -14.00 -0.41 1.30
N SER A 98 -12.82 -0.94 1.62
CA SER A 98 -12.61 -2.38 1.83
C SER A 98 -13.23 -2.88 3.14
N ASN A 99 -13.39 -2.01 4.15
CA ASN A 99 -13.89 -2.36 5.48
C ASN A 99 -15.41 -2.54 5.53
N VAL A 100 -16.11 -2.10 4.48
CA VAL A 100 -17.57 -2.15 4.38
C VAL A 100 -17.99 -3.03 3.22
N ALA A 101 -19.23 -3.55 3.27
CA ALA A 101 -19.78 -4.24 2.12
C ALA A 101 -19.98 -3.28 0.94
N LYS A 102 -19.99 -3.81 -0.29
CA LYS A 102 -20.02 -3.01 -1.53
C LYS A 102 -21.15 -1.97 -1.61
N ASN A 103 -22.28 -2.20 -0.93
CA ASN A 103 -23.45 -1.30 -0.95
C ASN A 103 -23.53 -0.39 0.29
N ASP A 104 -22.57 -0.50 1.21
CA ASP A 104 -22.60 0.16 2.51
C ASP A 104 -21.54 1.26 2.63
N SER A 105 -21.11 1.85 1.50
CA SER A 105 -20.12 2.95 1.47
C SER A 105 -20.56 4.17 2.29
N HIS A 106 -21.87 4.38 2.44
CA HIS A 106 -22.43 5.42 3.31
C HIS A 106 -22.04 5.29 4.79
N LEU A 107 -21.63 4.09 5.25
CA LEU A 107 -21.17 3.87 6.62
C LEU A 107 -19.79 4.47 6.91
N VAL A 108 -19.00 4.76 5.88
CA VAL A 108 -17.66 5.36 5.97
C VAL A 108 -17.59 6.71 5.26
N GLU A 109 -18.73 7.29 4.87
CA GLU A 109 -18.77 8.54 4.10
C GLU A 109 -18.07 9.68 4.85
N LYS A 110 -18.25 9.78 6.17
CA LYS A 110 -17.64 10.83 6.98
C LYS A 110 -16.11 10.76 6.93
N GLU A 111 -15.55 9.56 7.04
CA GLU A 111 -14.11 9.29 6.99
C GLU A 111 -13.56 9.51 5.57
N LEU A 112 -14.32 9.15 4.53
CA LEU A 112 -13.93 9.39 3.13
C LEU A 112 -13.74 10.87 2.82
N LEU A 113 -14.57 11.74 3.42
CA LEU A 113 -14.48 13.19 3.22
C LEU A 113 -13.19 13.82 3.75
N GLU A 114 -12.40 13.10 4.57
CA GLU A 114 -11.07 13.54 4.99
C GLU A 114 -10.03 13.42 3.87
N PHE A 115 -10.29 12.56 2.87
CA PHE A 115 -9.32 12.22 1.82
C PHE A 115 -9.81 12.58 0.41
N MET A 116 -11.11 12.81 0.23
CA MET A 116 -11.72 13.02 -1.08
C MET A 116 -12.99 13.88 -0.99
N PRO A 117 -13.22 14.81 -1.93
CA PRO A 117 -14.47 15.53 -2.05
C PRO A 117 -15.68 14.60 -2.26
N LYS A 118 -16.85 14.99 -1.75
CA LYS A 118 -18.07 14.16 -1.80
C LYS A 118 -18.47 13.77 -3.22
N GLU A 119 -18.25 14.67 -4.17
CA GLU A 119 -18.54 14.53 -5.59
C GLU A 119 -17.71 13.44 -6.26
N ASP A 120 -16.51 13.18 -5.76
CA ASP A 120 -15.54 12.24 -6.35
C ASP A 120 -15.66 10.83 -5.77
N ILE A 121 -16.43 10.64 -4.69
CA ILE A 121 -16.67 9.33 -4.08
C ILE A 121 -17.32 8.41 -5.11
N PRO A 122 -16.70 7.27 -5.48
CA PRO A 122 -17.29 6.33 -6.43
C PRO A 122 -18.60 5.74 -5.90
N LYS A 123 -19.67 5.84 -6.69
CA LYS A 123 -21.03 5.39 -6.33
C LYS A 123 -21.43 4.12 -7.05
N THR A 124 -20.82 3.85 -8.20
CA THR A 124 -21.12 2.67 -9.02
C THR A 124 -19.96 1.69 -9.04
N GLN A 125 -20.25 0.43 -9.34
CA GLN A 125 -19.19 -0.58 -9.53
C GLN A 125 -18.23 -0.21 -10.66
N LYS A 126 -18.73 0.48 -11.70
CA LYS A 126 -17.91 0.97 -12.79
C LYS A 126 -16.95 2.08 -12.32
N GLU A 127 -17.45 3.05 -11.57
CA GLU A 127 -16.60 4.11 -11.00
C GLU A 127 -15.56 3.52 -10.03
N MET A 128 -15.94 2.56 -9.18
CA MET A 128 -14.99 1.86 -8.31
C MET A 128 -13.93 1.12 -9.11
N PHE A 129 -14.30 0.49 -10.22
CA PHE A 129 -13.35 -0.20 -11.09
C PHE A 129 -12.36 0.79 -11.73
N ILE A 130 -12.85 1.88 -12.32
CA ILE A 130 -12.02 2.94 -12.90
C ILE A 130 -11.09 3.50 -11.81
N TYR A 131 -11.63 3.86 -10.66
CA TYR A 131 -10.85 4.38 -9.53
C TYR A 131 -9.72 3.43 -9.13
N ASN A 132 -10.00 2.12 -9.07
CA ASN A 132 -9.03 1.12 -8.66
C ASN A 132 -7.97 0.79 -9.73
N PHE A 133 -8.32 0.81 -11.02
CA PHE A 133 -7.48 0.21 -12.06
C PHE A 133 -6.98 1.19 -13.13
N GLU A 134 -7.53 2.39 -13.25
CA GLU A 134 -7.06 3.42 -14.20
C GLU A 134 -6.11 4.44 -13.55
N TYR A 135 -5.73 4.24 -12.29
CA TYR A 135 -4.82 5.14 -11.59
C TYR A 135 -3.37 4.93 -12.04
N ASP A 136 -2.75 5.98 -12.54
CA ASP A 136 -1.31 6.02 -12.84
C ASP A 136 -0.56 6.69 -11.68
N VAL A 137 0.09 5.86 -10.88
CA VAL A 137 0.88 6.33 -9.72
C VAL A 137 2.15 7.07 -10.15
N VAL A 138 2.72 6.74 -11.31
CA VAL A 138 3.97 7.35 -11.78
C VAL A 138 3.68 8.76 -12.28
N GLU A 139 2.62 8.93 -13.09
CA GLU A 139 2.17 10.24 -13.55
C GLU A 139 1.82 11.16 -12.37
N GLU A 140 1.04 10.67 -11.39
CA GLU A 140 0.68 11.46 -10.22
C GLU A 140 1.91 11.79 -9.35
N ALA A 141 2.85 10.87 -9.19
CA ALA A 141 4.08 11.11 -8.45
C ALA A 141 4.97 12.17 -9.13
N ILE A 142 5.14 12.11 -10.46
CA ILE A 142 5.89 13.11 -11.23
C ILE A 142 5.25 14.48 -11.05
N LYS A 143 3.93 14.59 -11.26
CA LYS A 143 3.19 15.84 -11.12
C LYS A 143 3.36 16.45 -9.72
N ILE A 144 3.19 15.65 -8.66
CA ILE A 144 3.34 16.15 -7.29
C ILE A 144 4.82 16.51 -6.99
N MET A 145 5.78 15.80 -7.55
CA MET A 145 7.20 16.14 -7.45
C MET A 145 7.54 17.45 -8.17
N GLU A 146 6.98 17.72 -9.35
CA GLU A 146 7.12 18.99 -10.06
C GLU A 146 6.47 20.16 -9.31
N GLU A 147 5.37 19.93 -8.59
CA GLU A 147 4.78 20.91 -7.67
C GLU A 147 5.70 21.20 -6.48
N PHE A 148 6.40 20.18 -5.97
CA PHE A 148 7.31 20.28 -4.83
C PHE A 148 8.65 20.94 -5.21
N ASP A 149 9.22 20.54 -6.34
CA ASP A 149 10.44 21.07 -6.93
C ASP A 149 10.24 21.25 -8.45
N PRO A 150 9.99 22.48 -8.93
CA PRO A 150 9.79 22.75 -10.36
C PRO A 150 11.00 22.44 -11.26
N SER A 151 12.17 22.15 -10.69
CA SER A 151 13.35 21.71 -11.44
C SER A 151 13.45 20.18 -11.56
N PHE A 152 12.61 19.44 -10.83
CA PHE A 152 12.55 17.99 -10.90
C PHE A 152 12.12 17.54 -12.29
N HIS A 153 12.86 16.57 -12.82
CA HIS A 153 12.48 15.80 -13.99
C HIS A 153 12.89 14.36 -13.72
N LEU A 154 11.98 13.42 -13.94
CA LEU A 154 12.31 12.00 -13.82
C LEU A 154 13.35 11.64 -14.90
N PRO A 155 14.47 10.96 -14.55
CA PRO A 155 15.45 10.52 -15.54
C PRO A 155 14.79 9.68 -16.64
N HIS A 156 15.17 9.90 -17.90
CA HIS A 156 14.57 9.18 -19.04
C HIS A 156 14.81 7.66 -18.96
N ASP A 157 15.93 7.27 -18.37
CA ASP A 157 16.36 5.89 -18.16
C ASP A 157 15.89 5.30 -16.81
N PHE A 158 15.00 5.97 -16.08
CA PHE A 158 14.54 5.55 -14.75
C PHE A 158 14.01 4.10 -14.71
N PHE A 159 13.33 3.65 -15.77
CA PHE A 159 12.84 2.27 -15.90
C PHE A 159 13.76 1.35 -16.71
N GLU A 160 14.81 1.90 -17.32
CA GLU A 160 15.71 1.21 -18.24
C GLU A 160 17.04 0.81 -17.57
N ASP A 161 17.19 1.08 -16.28
CA ASP A 161 18.42 0.74 -15.55
C ASP A 161 18.53 -0.78 -15.27
N ASP A 162 19.55 -1.39 -15.88
CA ASP A 162 19.98 -2.79 -15.66
C ASP A 162 20.64 -3.00 -14.27
N SER A 163 20.71 -1.98 -13.41
CA SER A 163 21.20 -2.09 -12.02
C SER A 163 20.36 -3.03 -11.15
N PHE A 164 19.16 -3.40 -11.59
CA PHE A 164 18.38 -4.53 -11.05
C PHE A 164 18.95 -5.91 -11.42
N ASN A 165 20.25 -6.01 -11.64
CA ASN A 165 20.95 -7.28 -11.50
C ASN A 165 20.90 -7.66 -10.00
N MET A 166 20.12 -8.70 -9.68
CA MET A 166 19.99 -9.23 -8.31
C MET A 166 21.34 -9.54 -7.63
N ALA A 167 22.41 -9.79 -8.41
CA ALA A 167 23.76 -9.94 -7.88
C ALA A 167 24.36 -8.60 -7.36
N HIS A 168 24.05 -7.48 -8.01
CA HIS A 168 24.49 -6.13 -7.64
C HIS A 168 23.72 -5.58 -6.44
N VAL A 169 22.41 -5.81 -6.38
CA VAL A 169 21.54 -5.42 -5.24
C VAL A 169 22.03 -6.03 -3.93
N SER A 170 22.45 -7.31 -3.94
CA SER A 170 23.01 -7.96 -2.75
C SER A 170 24.33 -7.32 -2.27
N GLY A 171 25.15 -6.82 -3.21
CA GLY A 171 26.43 -6.18 -2.92
C GLY A 171 26.28 -4.74 -2.42
N GLU A 172 25.33 -3.97 -2.96
CA GLU A 172 25.05 -2.61 -2.51
C GLU A 172 24.26 -2.56 -1.20
N LEU A 173 23.30 -3.47 -0.97
CA LEU A 173 22.61 -3.60 0.32
C LEU A 173 23.58 -3.90 1.47
N SER A 174 24.66 -4.65 1.21
CA SER A 174 25.73 -4.87 2.20
C SER A 174 26.53 -3.60 2.53
N LYS A 175 26.66 -2.68 1.57
CA LYS A 175 27.32 -1.37 1.72
C LYS A 175 26.38 -0.28 2.27
N MET A 176 25.06 -0.44 2.09
CA MET A 176 24.00 0.41 2.61
C MET A 176 23.54 0.04 4.03
N SER A 177 24.32 -0.78 4.75
CA SER A 177 24.07 -1.22 6.14
C SER A 177 23.93 -0.10 7.20
N GLY A 178 23.83 1.16 6.78
CA GLY A 178 23.48 2.31 7.62
C GLY A 178 22.44 3.29 7.04
N PHE A 179 21.84 3.06 5.86
CA PHE A 179 21.00 4.09 5.21
C PHE A 179 19.51 3.73 5.03
N ILE A 180 19.16 2.48 4.71
CA ILE A 180 17.75 2.05 4.59
C ILE A 180 17.63 0.64 5.15
N THR A 181 16.94 0.49 6.28
CA THR A 181 16.57 -0.84 6.82
C THR A 181 15.12 -1.11 6.45
N VAL A 182 14.87 -2.10 5.59
CA VAL A 182 13.53 -2.59 5.29
C VAL A 182 13.21 -3.71 6.29
N GLU A 183 12.49 -3.38 7.35
CA GLU A 183 12.01 -4.38 8.31
C GLU A 183 10.61 -4.87 7.92
N THR A 184 10.51 -6.13 7.50
CA THR A 184 9.22 -6.81 7.33
C THR A 184 8.87 -7.57 8.60
N CYS A 185 8.37 -6.88 9.62
CA CYS A 185 7.81 -7.55 10.80
C CYS A 185 6.40 -8.08 10.51
N ILE A 186 6.28 -9.26 9.92
CA ILE A 186 5.06 -10.07 9.99
C ILE A 186 5.34 -11.24 10.93
N SER A 187 5.24 -10.97 12.23
CA SER A 187 5.24 -12.01 13.27
C SER A 187 3.79 -12.39 13.55
N VAL A 188 3.31 -13.46 12.92
CA VAL A 188 2.03 -14.06 13.33
C VAL A 188 2.34 -15.18 14.31
N GLU A 189 2.29 -14.88 15.60
CA GLU A 189 2.31 -15.90 16.64
C GLU A 189 0.98 -16.66 16.59
N THR A 190 1.03 -17.90 16.13
CA THR A 190 -0.12 -18.82 16.20
C THR A 190 -0.12 -19.49 17.56
N GLU A 191 -1.00 -19.06 18.46
CA GLU A 191 -1.32 -19.88 19.63
C GLU A 191 -2.07 -21.14 19.17
N GLU A 192 -1.45 -22.31 19.35
CA GLU A 192 -2.14 -23.59 19.23
C GLU A 192 -3.18 -23.73 20.36
N SER A 193 -4.41 -23.30 20.08
CA SER A 193 -5.57 -23.67 20.87
C SER A 193 -5.82 -25.17 20.71
N THR A 194 -5.27 -25.97 21.63
CA THR A 194 -5.63 -27.37 21.83
C THR A 194 -7.09 -27.45 22.30
N ALA A 195 -8.01 -27.60 21.36
CA ALA A 195 -9.37 -28.01 21.67
C ALA A 195 -9.33 -29.47 22.14
N GLN A 196 -9.49 -29.69 23.45
CA GLN A 196 -9.76 -31.02 23.99
C GLN A 196 -11.12 -31.48 23.47
N VAL A 197 -11.11 -32.67 22.86
CA VAL A 197 -12.25 -33.38 22.27
C VAL A 197 -13.28 -33.78 23.32
#